data_AF-A0AAW0EUZ6-F1
#
_entry.id   AF-A0AAW0EUZ6-F1
#
_cell.length_a   1.000
_cell.length_b   1.000
_cell.length_c   1.000
_cell.angle_alpha   90.00
_cell.angle_beta   90.00
_cell.angle_gamma   90.00
#
_symmetry.space_group_name_H-M   'P 1'
#
loop_
_entity.id
_entity.type
_entity.pdbx_description
1 polymer ?
#
loop_
_entity_poly.entity_id
_entity_poly.type
_entity_poly.pdbx_seq_one_letter_code
_entity_poly.pdbx_strand_id
1 'polypeptide(L)'
;MLFDSDDDLPAVPTTESPPTTTSAAQAQRLQLLEAEYRSARADAPSGRHRSARRRTSSSPRKAAETAPSVWEERDEAAFYELRSLVPHLSPRFACSYSDAVLLIAAIHEGGAAAGNRQTIADRCQTLEAERRQLEQRLERTRAQCEDLKNEAAQAAQRLKAAQAESKASVGALAQRREEMRRQFLQEETRAQKLTARNKVLELENESLKERLRGQGR
;
A
#
# COMPACT_ATOMS: atom_id res chain seq x y z
N MET A 1 -65.76 11.54 12.43
CA MET A 1 -64.94 10.57 13.20
C MET A 1 -63.67 10.36 12.38
N LEU A 2 -62.61 11.08 12.75
CA LEU A 2 -61.44 10.55 13.44
C LEU A 2 -60.56 9.75 12.46
N PHE A 3 -59.65 10.50 11.82
CA PHE A 3 -58.45 9.95 11.21
C PHE A 3 -57.43 9.78 12.35
N ASP A 4 -57.10 8.54 12.69
CA ASP A 4 -55.98 8.26 13.58
C ASP A 4 -54.68 8.35 12.78
N SER A 5 -53.84 9.27 13.25
CA SER A 5 -52.45 9.46 12.90
C SER A 5 -51.61 8.31 13.46
N ASP A 6 -50.71 7.77 12.66
CA ASP A 6 -49.43 7.24 13.16
C ASP A 6 -48.32 7.82 12.28
N ASP A 7 -47.86 8.98 12.76
CA ASP A 7 -46.61 9.66 12.46
C ASP A 7 -45.51 8.93 13.23
N ASP A 8 -44.60 8.24 12.53
CA ASP A 8 -43.31 7.83 13.08
C ASP A 8 -42.28 7.79 11.94
N LEU A 9 -41.92 8.99 11.45
CA LEU A 9 -40.73 9.18 10.63
C LEU A 9 -39.64 9.84 11.49
N PRO A 10 -38.40 9.32 11.48
CA PRO A 10 -37.32 9.90 12.28
C PRO A 10 -37.00 11.32 11.81
N ALA A 11 -36.80 12.21 12.77
CA ALA A 11 -36.44 13.60 12.54
C ALA A 11 -35.20 13.71 11.64
N VAL A 12 -35.39 14.29 10.45
CA VAL A 12 -34.29 14.70 9.58
C VAL A 12 -33.59 15.89 10.25
N PRO A 13 -32.28 15.85 10.53
CA PRO A 13 -31.59 17.01 11.06
C PRO A 13 -31.58 18.11 10.00
N THR A 14 -32.31 19.18 10.27
CA THR A 14 -32.24 20.46 9.58
C THR A 14 -30.84 21.05 9.81
N THR A 15 -29.92 20.83 8.86
CA THR A 15 -28.67 21.60 8.83
C THR A 15 -28.79 22.69 7.78
N GLU A 16 -29.29 23.84 8.25
CA GLU A 16 -28.99 25.12 7.66
C GLU A 16 -27.48 25.38 7.82
N SER A 17 -26.72 25.37 6.74
CA SER A 17 -25.46 26.11 6.64
C SER A 17 -25.09 26.42 5.18
N PRO A 18 -24.38 27.53 4.92
CA PRO A 18 -24.29 28.16 3.60
C PRO A 18 -23.20 27.52 2.72
N PRO A 19 -23.16 27.87 1.41
CA PRO A 19 -22.23 27.24 0.47
C PRO A 19 -20.79 27.81 0.59
N THR A 20 -19.84 26.98 0.15
CA THR A 20 -18.50 27.35 -0.36
C THR A 20 -17.43 27.91 0.59
N THR A 21 -16.53 27.04 1.07
CA THR A 21 -15.06 27.27 1.21
C THR A 21 -14.29 25.94 1.45
N THR A 22 -14.64 24.86 0.74
CA THR A 22 -14.06 23.52 1.02
C THR A 22 -12.69 23.25 0.36
N SER A 23 -12.25 24.05 -0.62
CA SER A 23 -11.00 23.79 -1.35
C SER A 23 -9.73 24.14 -0.56
N ALA A 24 -9.72 25.25 0.17
CA ALA A 24 -8.54 25.67 0.93
C ALA A 24 -8.29 24.79 2.16
N ALA A 25 -9.36 24.42 2.86
CA ALA A 25 -9.30 23.50 4.00
C ALA A 25 -8.86 22.07 3.59
N GLN A 26 -9.32 21.59 2.43
CA GLN A 26 -8.85 20.31 1.88
C GLN A 26 -7.39 20.36 1.43
N ALA A 27 -6.94 21.47 0.83
CA ALA A 27 -5.54 21.64 0.44
C ALA A 27 -4.59 21.66 1.64
N GLN A 28 -4.97 22.34 2.71
CA GLN A 28 -4.21 22.35 3.98
C GLN A 28 -4.15 20.95 4.60
N ARG A 29 -5.25 20.20 4.57
CA ARG A 29 -5.29 18.82 5.07
C ARG A 29 -4.37 17.88 4.28
N LEU A 30 -4.31 18.02 2.95
CA LEU A 30 -3.40 17.23 2.11
C LEU A 30 -1.94 17.60 2.35
N GLN A 31 -1.60 18.88 2.53
CA GLN A 31 -0.23 19.29 2.86
C GLN A 31 0.25 18.71 4.20
N LEU A 32 -0.61 18.67 5.21
CA LEU A 32 -0.27 18.08 6.51
C LEU A 32 0.00 16.57 6.38
N LEU A 33 -0.84 15.85 5.63
CA LEU A 33 -0.66 14.42 5.37
C LEU A 33 0.63 14.13 4.57
N GLU A 34 0.97 14.98 3.59
CA GLU A 34 2.22 14.83 2.84
C GLU A 34 3.47 15.09 3.70
N ALA A 35 3.40 16.05 4.63
CA ALA A 35 4.49 16.33 5.56
C ALA A 35 4.71 15.16 6.53
N GLU A 36 3.63 14.60 7.07
CA GLU A 36 3.65 13.45 7.97
C GLU A 36 4.18 12.17 7.29
N TYR A 37 3.82 11.96 6.02
CA TYR A 37 4.34 10.84 5.23
C TYR A 37 5.85 10.99 4.95
N ARG A 38 6.35 12.22 4.72
CA ARG A 38 7.78 12.46 4.51
C ARG A 38 8.60 12.28 5.77
N SER A 39 8.09 12.68 6.95
CA SER A 39 8.76 12.41 8.23
C SER A 39 8.77 10.91 8.53
N ALA A 40 7.64 10.21 8.34
CA ALA A 40 7.56 8.76 8.55
C ALA A 40 8.50 7.96 7.63
N ARG A 41 8.79 8.47 6.42
CA ARG A 41 9.74 7.86 5.49
C ARG A 41 11.20 8.16 5.83
N ALA A 42 11.49 9.31 6.43
CA ALA A 42 12.83 9.67 6.88
C ALA A 42 13.27 8.83 8.09
N ASP A 43 12.32 8.42 8.93
CA ASP A 43 12.58 7.60 10.13
C ASP A 43 12.56 6.09 9.87
N ALA A 44 12.28 5.66 8.63
CA ALA A 44 12.38 4.25 8.25
C ALA A 44 13.86 3.90 7.99
N PRO A 45 14.53 3.08 8.83
CA PRO A 45 15.86 2.62 8.53
C PRO A 45 15.81 1.79 7.24
N SER A 46 16.56 2.22 6.23
CA SER A 46 16.74 1.47 4.99
C SER A 46 17.41 0.12 5.29
N GLY A 47 16.60 -0.85 5.67
CA GLY A 47 16.99 -2.23 5.89
C GLY A 47 17.26 -2.91 4.55
N ARG A 48 18.42 -2.63 3.95
CA ARG A 48 19.02 -3.48 2.91
C ARG A 48 20.31 -4.06 3.45
N HIS A 49 20.16 -5.16 4.19
CA HIS A 49 21.28 -6.04 4.50
C HIS A 49 21.72 -6.83 3.27
N ARG A 50 22.99 -6.62 2.92
CA ARG A 50 24.02 -7.58 2.51
C ARG A 50 23.68 -8.66 1.46
N SER A 51 24.45 -8.62 0.39
CA SER A 51 25.37 -9.72 0.09
C SER A 51 26.68 -9.19 -0.47
N ALA A 52 27.76 -9.43 0.28
CA ALA A 52 29.11 -9.01 0.01
C ALA A 52 29.69 -9.77 -1.19
N ARG A 53 30.18 -9.05 -2.20
CA ARG A 53 31.10 -9.59 -3.21
C ARG A 53 32.46 -8.95 -3.00
N ARG A 54 33.22 -9.47 -2.03
CA ARG A 54 34.66 -9.20 -1.89
C ARG A 54 35.37 -9.79 -3.11
N ARG A 55 35.78 -8.94 -4.04
CA ARG A 55 36.94 -9.19 -4.91
C ARG A 55 37.95 -8.11 -4.56
N THR A 56 38.85 -8.43 -3.64
CA THR A 56 40.06 -7.63 -3.42
C THR A 56 41.25 -8.48 -3.81
N SER A 57 41.86 -8.04 -4.91
CA SER A 57 43.22 -8.27 -5.38
C SER A 57 44.18 -8.95 -4.41
N SER A 58 44.75 -10.03 -4.90
CA SER A 58 46.00 -10.65 -4.48
C SER A 58 47.21 -9.71 -4.61
N SER A 59 47.95 -9.51 -3.53
CA SER A 59 49.42 -9.46 -3.55
C SER A 59 49.99 -9.62 -2.14
N PRO A 60 51.20 -10.18 -1.98
CA PRO A 60 51.58 -11.02 -0.86
C PRO A 60 52.17 -10.22 0.30
N ARG A 61 51.95 -10.70 1.52
CA ARG A 61 52.67 -10.21 2.70
C ARG A 61 53.31 -11.37 3.43
N LYS A 62 54.63 -11.45 3.20
CA LYS A 62 55.73 -11.77 4.12
C LYS A 62 55.48 -12.87 5.14
N ALA A 63 56.30 -13.92 5.00
CA ALA A 63 56.71 -14.81 6.07
C ALA A 63 56.94 -14.02 7.36
N ALA A 64 56.14 -14.34 8.37
CA ALA A 64 56.46 -14.10 9.76
C ALA A 64 56.77 -15.48 10.34
N GLU A 65 58.06 -15.71 10.53
CA GLU A 65 58.58 -16.79 11.35
C GLU A 65 58.07 -16.63 12.79
N THR A 66 57.88 -17.79 13.42
CA THR A 66 57.88 -18.05 14.87
C THR A 66 56.79 -17.44 15.76
N ALA A 67 55.68 -18.18 15.89
CA ALA A 67 55.14 -18.54 17.20
C ALA A 67 54.70 -20.02 17.19
N PRO A 68 55.62 -20.99 17.32
CA PRO A 68 55.30 -22.42 17.24
C PRO A 68 54.48 -22.93 18.44
N SER A 69 54.53 -22.28 19.62
CA SER A 69 54.00 -22.92 20.84
C SER A 69 52.46 -22.99 20.92
N VAL A 70 51.73 -21.96 20.49
CA VAL A 70 50.26 -21.91 20.70
C VAL A 70 49.50 -22.85 19.78
N TRP A 71 50.04 -23.13 18.60
CA TRP A 71 49.42 -24.05 17.63
C TRP A 71 49.79 -25.50 17.95
N GLU A 72 51.04 -25.76 18.35
CA GLU A 72 51.47 -27.08 18.85
C GLU A 72 50.72 -27.50 20.11
N GLU A 73 50.47 -26.57 21.06
CA GLU A 73 49.67 -26.84 22.27
C GLU A 73 48.20 -27.20 21.96
N ARG A 74 47.60 -26.55 20.95
CA ARG A 74 46.21 -26.84 20.52
C ARG A 74 46.10 -28.18 19.83
N ASP A 75 47.11 -28.51 19.04
CA ASP A 75 47.20 -29.79 18.35
C ASP A 75 47.33 -30.91 19.39
N GLU A 76 48.28 -30.80 20.33
CA GLU A 76 48.45 -31.75 21.43
C GLU A 76 47.18 -31.92 22.26
N ALA A 77 46.51 -30.83 22.65
CA ALA A 77 45.26 -30.89 23.42
C ALA A 77 44.16 -31.69 22.68
N ALA A 78 43.97 -31.47 21.38
CA ALA A 78 43.02 -32.22 20.58
C ALA A 78 43.41 -33.70 20.44
N PHE A 79 44.70 -34.03 20.30
CA PHE A 79 45.14 -35.44 20.29
C PHE A 79 44.97 -36.13 21.64
N TYR A 80 45.19 -35.42 22.75
CA TYR A 80 44.93 -35.94 24.10
C TYR A 80 43.44 -36.20 24.31
N GLU A 81 42.57 -35.30 23.88
CA GLU A 81 41.11 -35.49 23.92
C GLU A 81 40.68 -36.67 23.05
N LEU A 82 41.19 -36.80 21.82
CA LEU A 82 40.86 -37.93 20.96
C LEU A 82 41.31 -39.28 21.58
N ARG A 83 42.48 -39.33 22.21
CA ARG A 83 42.98 -40.54 22.89
C ARG A 83 42.20 -40.89 24.15
N SER A 84 41.65 -39.89 24.86
CA SER A 84 40.79 -40.14 26.02
C SER A 84 39.41 -40.68 25.59
N LEU A 85 38.90 -40.22 24.44
CA LEU A 85 37.66 -40.70 23.83
C LEU A 85 37.80 -42.07 23.15
N VAL A 86 38.99 -42.43 22.66
CA VAL A 86 39.29 -43.70 21.98
C VAL A 86 40.46 -44.43 22.66
N PRO A 87 40.22 -45.20 23.74
CA PRO A 87 41.27 -45.85 24.53
C PRO A 87 42.13 -46.88 23.76
N HIS A 88 41.64 -47.37 22.61
CA HIS A 88 42.36 -48.34 21.77
C HIS A 88 43.12 -47.69 20.60
N LEU A 89 43.22 -46.36 20.57
CA LEU A 89 43.98 -45.66 19.54
C LEU A 89 45.47 -45.96 19.70
N SER A 90 46.11 -46.43 18.61
CA SER A 90 47.53 -46.77 18.63
C SER A 90 48.39 -45.56 19.05
N PRO A 91 49.43 -45.75 19.90
CA PRO A 91 50.35 -44.66 20.27
C PRO A 91 51.08 -44.02 19.07
N ARG A 92 51.16 -44.76 17.96
CA ARG A 92 51.76 -44.30 16.69
C ARG A 92 50.77 -43.62 15.75
N PHE A 93 49.49 -43.54 16.13
CA PHE A 93 48.48 -42.85 15.34
C PHE A 93 48.75 -41.34 15.39
N ALA A 94 48.83 -40.75 14.19
CA ALA A 94 48.91 -39.32 13.96
C ALA A 94 47.88 -38.98 12.87
N CYS A 95 47.11 -37.92 13.07
CA CYS A 95 46.25 -37.33 12.05
C CYS A 95 46.45 -35.82 12.03
N SER A 96 45.80 -35.08 11.14
CA SER A 96 45.83 -33.61 11.21
C SER A 96 44.94 -33.11 12.35
N TYR A 97 45.15 -31.88 12.83
CA TYR A 97 44.27 -31.24 13.82
C TYR A 97 42.80 -31.23 13.35
N SER A 98 42.56 -30.90 12.08
CA SER A 98 41.22 -30.92 11.49
C SER A 98 40.58 -32.30 11.56
N ASP A 99 41.34 -33.37 11.29
CA ASP A 99 40.82 -34.74 11.38
C ASP A 99 40.54 -35.13 12.83
N ALA A 100 41.39 -34.72 13.77
CA ALA A 100 41.19 -34.98 15.20
C ALA A 100 39.89 -34.32 15.69
N VAL A 101 39.66 -33.04 15.36
CA VAL A 101 38.43 -32.32 15.70
C VAL A 101 37.20 -32.96 15.07
N LEU A 102 37.28 -33.40 13.81
CA LEU A 102 36.17 -34.10 13.14
C LEU A 102 35.86 -35.46 13.79
N LEU A 103 36.89 -36.21 14.17
CA LEU A 103 36.72 -37.49 14.87
C LEU A 103 36.13 -37.28 16.27
N ILE A 104 36.61 -36.29 17.02
CA ILE A 104 36.05 -35.92 18.34
C ILE A 104 34.58 -35.52 18.18
N ALA A 105 34.26 -34.64 17.22
CA ALA A 105 32.89 -34.23 16.95
C ALA A 105 32.01 -35.43 16.56
N ALA A 106 32.49 -36.32 15.68
CA ALA A 106 31.78 -37.51 15.29
C ALA A 106 31.59 -38.51 16.45
N ILE A 107 32.54 -38.61 17.38
CA ILE A 107 32.40 -39.42 18.59
C ILE A 107 31.40 -38.80 19.56
N HIS A 108 31.38 -37.47 19.72
CA HIS A 108 30.39 -36.79 20.53
C HIS A 108 28.97 -36.86 19.91
N GLU A 109 28.86 -36.70 18.61
CA GLU A 109 27.61 -36.77 17.85
C GLU A 109 27.11 -38.22 17.65
N GLY A 110 28.03 -39.19 17.56
CA GLY A 110 27.78 -40.60 17.27
C GLY A 110 27.92 -41.57 18.45
N GLY A 111 28.52 -41.15 19.56
CA GLY A 111 28.78 -42.01 20.74
C GLY A 111 27.49 -42.53 21.37
N ALA A 112 27.36 -43.85 21.51
CA ALA A 112 26.12 -44.59 21.76
C ALA A 112 25.42 -44.36 23.13
N ALA A 113 25.73 -43.28 23.85
CA ALA A 113 25.30 -43.06 25.24
C ALA A 113 24.60 -41.71 25.49
N ALA A 114 23.87 -41.17 24.52
CA ALA A 114 22.98 -40.03 24.75
C ALA A 114 21.52 -40.45 24.53
N GLY A 115 20.82 -40.77 25.63
CA GLY A 115 19.45 -41.29 25.68
C GLY A 115 18.34 -40.30 25.27
N ASN A 116 18.62 -39.39 24.32
CA ASN A 116 17.65 -38.44 23.77
C ASN A 116 17.94 -38.11 22.29
N ARG A 117 18.40 -39.11 21.52
CA ARG A 117 18.63 -38.93 20.08
C ARG A 117 17.35 -39.28 19.32
N GLN A 118 16.59 -38.26 18.91
CA GLN A 118 15.68 -38.38 17.77
C GLN A 118 16.44 -39.05 16.64
N THR A 119 15.89 -40.16 16.16
CA THR A 119 16.53 -40.89 15.06
C THR A 119 16.55 -39.99 13.82
N ILE A 120 17.48 -40.24 12.90
CA ILE A 120 17.51 -39.50 11.63
C ILE A 120 16.16 -39.63 10.90
N ALA A 121 15.50 -40.78 11.03
CA ALA A 121 14.15 -41.00 10.51
C ALA A 121 13.10 -40.06 11.14
N ASP A 122 13.14 -39.85 12.46
CA ASP A 122 12.23 -38.92 13.14
C ASP A 122 12.44 -37.48 12.64
N ARG A 123 13.70 -37.07 12.45
CA ARG A 123 14.03 -35.74 11.89
C ARG A 123 13.55 -35.59 10.44
N CYS A 124 13.69 -36.63 9.63
CA CYS A 124 13.16 -36.62 8.27
C CYS A 124 11.63 -36.48 8.28
N GLN A 125 10.93 -37.19 9.17
CA GLN A 125 9.47 -37.08 9.30
C GLN A 125 9.02 -35.70 9.76
N THR A 126 9.71 -35.10 10.74
CA THR A 126 9.38 -33.73 11.18
C THR A 126 9.61 -32.72 10.07
N LEU A 127 10.73 -32.81 9.35
CA LEU A 127 11.01 -31.91 8.23
C LEU A 127 10.03 -32.09 7.07
N GLU A 128 9.58 -33.32 6.78
CA GLU A 128 8.54 -33.57 5.79
C GLU A 128 7.19 -32.97 6.20
N ALA A 129 6.82 -33.09 7.49
CA ALA A 129 5.60 -32.49 8.03
C ALA A 129 5.64 -30.95 7.95
N GLU A 130 6.78 -30.35 8.32
CA GLU A 130 7.01 -28.91 8.20
C GLU A 130 6.97 -28.46 6.74
N ARG A 131 7.58 -29.21 5.82
CA ARG A 131 7.54 -28.93 4.38
C ARG A 131 6.10 -28.88 3.88
N ARG A 132 5.29 -29.91 4.19
CA ARG A 132 3.87 -29.96 3.81
C ARG A 132 3.08 -28.81 4.42
N GLN A 133 3.35 -28.46 5.67
CA GLN A 133 2.69 -27.33 6.34
C GLN A 133 3.03 -25.99 5.66
N LEU A 134 4.30 -25.78 5.30
CA LEU A 134 4.74 -24.58 4.60
C LEU A 134 4.18 -24.53 3.18
N GLU A 135 4.15 -25.65 2.46
CA GLU A 135 3.51 -25.77 1.15
C GLU A 135 2.03 -25.36 1.20
N GLN A 136 1.27 -25.88 2.17
CA GLN A 136 -0.13 -25.49 2.36
C GLN A 136 -0.31 -24.00 2.70
N ARG A 137 0.57 -23.44 3.54
CA ARG A 137 0.53 -22.00 3.85
C ARG A 137 0.81 -21.17 2.59
N LEU A 138 1.75 -21.60 1.76
CA LEU A 138 2.11 -20.95 0.51
C LEU A 138 0.97 -21.03 -0.52
N GLU A 139 0.29 -22.16 -0.61
CA GLU A 139 -0.91 -22.30 -1.46
C GLU A 139 -2.04 -21.37 -1.02
N ARG A 140 -2.29 -21.25 0.29
CA ARG A 140 -3.28 -20.31 0.82
C ARG A 140 -2.93 -18.87 0.51
N THR A 141 -1.67 -18.48 0.68
CA THR A 141 -1.26 -17.10 0.36
C THR A 141 -1.29 -16.84 -1.15
N ARG A 142 -0.96 -17.82 -1.99
CA ARG A 142 -1.14 -17.71 -3.45
C ARG A 142 -2.60 -17.50 -3.84
N ALA A 143 -3.52 -18.27 -3.25
CA ALA A 143 -4.95 -18.10 -3.49
C ALA A 143 -5.41 -16.69 -3.09
N GLN A 144 -5.03 -16.24 -1.89
CA GLN A 144 -5.32 -14.87 -1.43
C GLN A 144 -4.74 -13.79 -2.35
N CYS A 145 -3.53 -13.98 -2.87
CA CYS A 145 -2.94 -13.04 -3.82
C CYS A 145 -3.72 -12.97 -5.14
N GLU A 146 -4.19 -14.10 -5.66
CA GLU A 146 -5.02 -14.12 -6.88
C GLU A 146 -6.40 -13.49 -6.62
N ASP A 147 -7.01 -13.73 -5.45
CA ASP A 147 -8.26 -13.08 -5.06
C ASP A 147 -8.10 -11.56 -4.97
N LEU A 148 -7.08 -11.06 -4.26
CA LEU A 148 -6.79 -9.63 -4.16
C LEU A 148 -6.47 -9.00 -5.52
N LYS A 149 -5.80 -9.72 -6.41
CA LYS A 149 -5.53 -9.27 -7.77
C LYS A 149 -6.82 -9.17 -8.59
N ASN A 150 -7.74 -10.12 -8.43
CA ASN A 150 -9.06 -10.06 -9.06
C ASN A 150 -9.88 -8.88 -8.52
N GLU A 151 -9.88 -8.67 -7.20
CA GLU A 151 -10.53 -7.51 -6.57
C GLU A 151 -9.94 -6.19 -7.05
N ALA A 152 -8.61 -6.08 -7.13
CA ALA A 152 -7.92 -4.90 -7.63
C ALA A 152 -8.27 -4.63 -9.11
N ALA A 153 -8.34 -5.67 -9.95
CA ALA A 153 -8.75 -5.54 -11.34
C ALA A 153 -10.22 -5.06 -11.45
N GLN A 154 -11.13 -5.60 -10.65
CA GLN A 154 -12.52 -5.17 -10.60
C GLN A 154 -12.64 -3.72 -10.11
N ALA A 155 -11.91 -3.34 -9.06
CA ALA A 155 -11.89 -1.97 -8.53
C ALA A 155 -11.36 -0.99 -9.58
N ALA A 156 -10.29 -1.34 -10.30
CA ALA A 156 -9.75 -0.53 -11.39
C ALA A 156 -10.76 -0.35 -12.54
N GLN A 157 -11.51 -1.39 -12.88
CA GLN A 157 -12.56 -1.30 -13.90
C GLN A 157 -13.71 -0.40 -13.44
N ARG A 158 -14.18 -0.53 -12.19
CA ARG A 158 -15.21 0.34 -11.61
C ARG A 158 -14.78 1.80 -11.60
N LEU A 159 -13.53 2.07 -11.24
CA LEU A 159 -12.97 3.42 -11.26
C LEU A 159 -12.96 4.01 -12.68
N LYS A 160 -12.54 3.22 -13.68
CA LYS A 160 -12.60 3.66 -15.10
C LYS A 160 -14.02 3.96 -15.55
N ALA A 161 -14.99 3.12 -15.18
CA ALA A 161 -16.41 3.34 -15.49
C ALA A 161 -16.94 4.63 -14.85
N ALA A 162 -16.73 4.81 -13.54
CA ALA A 162 -17.15 6.02 -12.82
C ALA A 162 -16.49 7.29 -13.39
N GLN A 163 -15.22 7.20 -13.81
CA GLN A 163 -14.51 8.32 -14.44
C GLN A 163 -15.07 8.66 -15.83
N ALA A 164 -15.50 7.65 -16.60
CA ALA A 164 -16.17 7.86 -17.88
C ALA A 164 -17.56 8.48 -17.69
N GLU A 165 -18.34 8.00 -16.71
CA GLU A 165 -19.64 8.55 -16.34
C GLU A 165 -19.54 10.00 -15.86
N SER A 166 -18.54 10.32 -15.04
CA SER A 166 -18.27 11.70 -14.60
C SER A 166 -17.94 12.62 -15.77
N LYS A 167 -17.11 12.17 -16.71
CA LYS A 167 -16.80 12.95 -17.92
C LYS A 167 -18.04 13.15 -18.79
N ALA A 168 -18.86 12.11 -18.93
CA ALA A 168 -20.11 12.19 -19.68
C ALA A 168 -21.12 13.15 -19.02
N SER A 169 -21.25 13.12 -17.68
CA SER A 169 -22.16 14.01 -16.96
C SER A 169 -21.73 15.48 -17.03
N VAL A 170 -20.42 15.76 -16.91
CA VAL A 170 -19.87 17.11 -17.11
C VAL A 170 -20.12 17.61 -18.53
N GLY A 171 -19.95 16.74 -19.55
CA GLY A 171 -20.27 17.07 -20.93
C GLY A 171 -21.75 17.41 -21.13
N ALA A 172 -22.66 16.60 -20.58
CA ALA A 172 -24.10 16.82 -20.66
C ALA A 172 -24.52 18.12 -19.94
N LEU A 173 -23.96 18.40 -18.76
CA LEU A 173 -24.22 19.65 -18.03
C LEU A 173 -23.69 20.88 -18.78
N ALA A 174 -22.53 20.77 -19.44
CA ALA A 174 -21.99 21.84 -20.27
C ALA A 174 -22.90 22.14 -21.48
N GLN A 175 -23.41 21.11 -22.15
CA GLN A 175 -24.38 21.26 -23.23
C GLN A 175 -25.67 21.92 -22.73
N ARG A 176 -26.24 21.43 -21.62
CA ARG A 176 -27.44 22.02 -21.00
C ARG A 176 -27.23 23.48 -20.61
N ARG A 177 -26.05 23.85 -20.09
CA ARG A 177 -25.71 25.24 -19.75
C ARG A 177 -25.71 26.12 -21.00
N GLU A 178 -25.14 25.63 -22.10
CA GLU A 178 -25.09 26.37 -23.37
C GLU A 178 -26.48 26.51 -24.00
N GLU A 179 -27.32 25.48 -23.92
CA GLU A 179 -28.73 25.55 -24.35
C GLU A 179 -29.52 26.59 -23.56
N MET A 180 -29.42 26.59 -22.23
CA MET A 180 -30.08 27.61 -21.39
C MET A 180 -29.57 29.01 -21.71
N ARG A 181 -28.26 29.18 -21.96
CA ARG A 181 -27.70 30.47 -22.38
C ARG A 181 -28.32 30.97 -23.68
N ARG A 182 -28.50 30.08 -24.67
CA ARG A 182 -29.14 30.42 -25.95
C ARG A 182 -30.61 30.79 -25.76
N GLN A 183 -31.34 30.05 -24.93
CA GLN A 183 -32.73 30.35 -24.61
C GLN A 183 -32.85 31.72 -23.92
N PHE A 184 -31.99 32.00 -22.94
CA PHE A 184 -31.96 33.29 -22.26
C PHE A 184 -31.72 34.45 -23.24
N LEU A 185 -30.76 34.31 -24.15
CA LEU A 185 -30.50 35.33 -25.18
C LEU A 185 -31.73 35.56 -26.08
N GLN A 186 -32.42 34.49 -26.47
CA GLN A 186 -33.65 34.60 -27.27
C GLN A 186 -34.76 35.33 -26.51
N GLU A 187 -34.98 34.98 -25.23
CA GLU A 187 -35.97 35.65 -24.38
C GLU A 187 -35.61 37.11 -24.12
N GLU A 188 -34.33 37.44 -23.91
CA GLU A 188 -33.88 38.83 -23.77
C GLU A 188 -34.19 39.64 -25.04
N THR A 189 -33.92 39.09 -26.24
CA THR A 189 -34.26 39.79 -27.49
C THR A 189 -35.78 39.95 -27.69
N ARG A 190 -36.58 38.96 -27.27
CA ARG A 190 -38.05 39.06 -27.29
C ARG A 190 -38.55 40.14 -26.34
N ALA A 191 -38.02 40.18 -25.12
CA ALA A 191 -38.36 41.18 -24.11
C ALA A 191 -37.99 42.59 -24.57
N GLN A 192 -36.82 42.78 -25.19
CA GLN A 192 -36.41 44.07 -25.76
C GLN A 192 -37.36 44.52 -26.88
N LYS A 193 -37.75 43.62 -27.79
CA LYS A 193 -38.72 43.93 -28.86
C LYS A 193 -40.10 44.31 -28.30
N LEU A 194 -40.59 43.58 -27.30
CA LEU A 194 -41.85 43.89 -26.63
C LEU A 194 -41.78 45.23 -25.89
N THR A 195 -40.68 45.51 -25.19
CA THR A 195 -40.45 46.79 -24.53
C THR A 195 -40.47 47.95 -25.52
N ALA A 196 -39.80 47.81 -26.67
CA ALA A 196 -39.81 48.83 -27.71
C ALA A 196 -41.22 49.06 -28.28
N ARG A 197 -41.97 47.99 -28.54
CA ARG A 197 -43.35 48.09 -29.04
C ARG A 197 -44.29 48.71 -28.00
N ASN A 198 -44.16 48.36 -26.72
CA ASN A 198 -44.95 48.96 -25.65
C ASN A 198 -44.70 50.47 -25.54
N LYS A 199 -43.45 50.92 -25.64
CA LYS A 199 -43.14 52.35 -25.67
C LYS A 199 -43.82 53.09 -26.82
N VAL A 200 -43.85 52.50 -28.02
CA VAL A 200 -44.57 53.08 -29.17
C VAL A 200 -46.07 53.17 -28.87
N LEU A 201 -46.66 52.10 -28.36
CA LEU A 201 -48.09 52.07 -28.00
C LEU A 201 -48.42 53.06 -26.88
N GLU A 202 -47.54 53.24 -25.89
CA GLU A 202 -47.69 54.23 -24.81
C GLU A 202 -47.77 55.65 -25.37
N LEU A 203 -46.82 56.02 -26.26
CA LEU A 203 -46.81 57.33 -26.93
C LEU A 203 -48.07 57.57 -27.79
N GLU A 204 -48.52 56.55 -28.53
CA GLU A 204 -49.77 56.64 -29.30
C GLU A 204 -50.98 56.83 -28.38
N ASN A 205 -51.02 56.13 -27.24
CA ASN A 205 -52.09 56.24 -26.26
C ASN A 205 -52.12 57.66 -25.64
N GLU A 206 -50.96 58.22 -25.32
CA GLU A 206 -50.82 59.60 -24.85
C GLU A 206 -51.31 60.61 -25.90
N SER A 207 -50.90 60.47 -27.16
CA SER A 207 -51.37 61.31 -28.27
C SER A 207 -52.90 61.25 -28.45
N LEU A 208 -53.50 60.07 -28.30
CA LEU A 208 -54.95 59.90 -28.37
C LEU A 208 -55.66 60.54 -27.17
N LYS A 209 -55.11 60.37 -25.96
CA LYS A 209 -55.62 61.03 -24.74
C LYS A 209 -55.57 62.55 -24.86
N GLU A 210 -54.49 63.11 -25.41
CA GLU A 210 -54.36 64.55 -25.64
C GLU A 210 -55.39 65.06 -26.64
N ARG A 211 -55.59 64.36 -27.77
CA ARG A 211 -56.62 64.70 -28.76
C ARG A 211 -58.03 64.68 -28.18
N LEU A 212 -58.37 63.65 -27.39
CA LEU A 212 -59.67 63.56 -26.71
C LEU A 212 -59.89 64.72 -25.73
N ARG A 213 -58.86 65.08 -24.95
CA ARG A 213 -58.92 66.25 -24.04
C ARG A 213 -59.07 67.56 -24.80
N GLY A 214 -58.50 67.67 -25.99
CA GLY A 214 -58.62 68.84 -26.86
C GLY A 214 -59.99 68.98 -27.55
N GLN A 215 -60.70 67.88 -27.80
CA GLN A 215 -62.04 67.88 -28.42
C GLN A 215 -63.21 68.03 -27.43
N GLY A 216 -62.95 67.82 -26.13
CA GLY A 216 -63.93 68.02 -25.06
C GLY A 216 -64.01 69.44 -24.49
N ARG A 217 -63.40 70.42 -25.16
CA ARG A 217 -63.55 71.86 -24.91
C ARG A 217 -64.24 72.52 -26.09
#